data_AF-A0A6V7W4J1-F1
#
_entry.id   AF-A0A6V7W4J1-F1
#
_cell.length_a   1.000
_cell.length_b   1.000
_cell.length_c   1.000
_cell.angle_alpha   90.00
_cell.angle_beta   90.00
_cell.angle_gamma   90.00
#
_symmetry.space_group_name_H-M   'P 1'
#
loop_
_entity.id
_entity.type
_entity.pdbx_description
1 polymer ?
#
loop_
_entity_poly.entity_id
_entity_poly.type
_entity_poly.pdbx_seq_one_letter_code
_entity_poly.pdbx_strand_id
1 'polypeptide(L)'
;MTLFFSLCCFSISFTPSMMLFRRLVVSDPLRIILFVLGAFFWLLSLLLTSLLWTVSNNLCAIFICSILLQEVARSVYYFLLYKAQSGLTKLVSDGTDISGFRLMFSSRHVLAIVCGLGMGVMASLFLLTNILADYSDDGVVGLPSEIYGNGSTKTVKLRDNDAYFPIYYSLSCSFLTLFNVLWTINLWDGLHKYFHNSIDSTILSIIFILTFIFHGT
;
A
#
# COMPACT_ATOMS: atom_id res chain seq x y z
N MET A 1 23.91 -7.05 -18.02
CA MET A 1 23.42 -8.09 -17.07
C MET A 1 22.54 -7.51 -15.94
N THR A 2 22.26 -6.21 -15.96
CA THR A 2 21.43 -5.49 -14.98
C THR A 2 19.92 -5.62 -15.25
N LEU A 3 19.49 -5.64 -16.51
CA LEU A 3 18.06 -5.74 -16.87
C LEU A 3 17.42 -7.06 -16.41
N PHE A 4 18.09 -8.20 -16.61
CA PHE A 4 17.59 -9.49 -16.13
C PHE A 4 17.44 -9.50 -14.60
N PHE A 5 18.43 -8.95 -13.90
CA PHE A 5 18.40 -8.83 -12.44
C PHE A 5 17.26 -7.90 -11.96
N SER A 6 17.10 -6.74 -12.60
CA SER A 6 16.01 -5.78 -12.37
C SER A 6 14.63 -6.43 -12.57
N LEU A 7 14.45 -7.23 -13.62
CA LEU A 7 13.23 -8.00 -13.85
C LEU A 7 12.99 -9.07 -12.78
N CYS A 8 14.04 -9.74 -12.29
CA CYS A 8 13.92 -10.69 -11.19
C CYS A 8 13.48 -9.99 -9.90
N CYS A 9 14.09 -8.86 -9.53
CA CYS A 9 13.68 -8.07 -8.38
C CYS A 9 12.24 -7.56 -8.53
N PHE A 10 11.87 -7.04 -9.70
CA PHE A 10 10.48 -6.64 -9.95
C PHE A 10 9.49 -7.81 -9.76
N SER A 11 9.83 -8.97 -10.31
CA SER A 11 9.01 -10.17 -10.19
C SER A 11 8.87 -10.62 -8.74
N ILE A 12 9.96 -10.65 -7.96
CA ILE A 12 9.94 -11.03 -6.54
C ILE A 12 9.03 -10.10 -5.73
N SER A 13 9.15 -8.78 -5.94
CA SER A 13 8.33 -7.77 -5.25
C SER A 13 6.83 -7.97 -5.48
N PHE A 14 6.41 -8.19 -6.74
CA PHE A 14 4.99 -8.25 -7.12
C PHE A 14 4.40 -9.66 -7.19
N THR A 15 5.20 -10.72 -7.00
CA THR A 15 4.70 -12.11 -6.97
C THR A 15 3.50 -12.32 -6.03
N PRO A 16 3.55 -11.91 -4.74
CA PRO A 16 2.40 -12.08 -3.84
C PRO A 16 1.19 -11.28 -4.31
N SER A 17 1.41 -10.06 -4.81
CA SER A 17 0.33 -9.19 -5.28
C SER A 17 -0.35 -9.74 -6.52
N MET A 18 0.43 -10.25 -7.48
CA MET A 18 -0.08 -10.84 -8.73
C MET A 18 -0.86 -12.13 -8.47
N MET A 19 -0.42 -12.94 -7.51
CA MET A 19 -1.15 -14.14 -7.09
C MET A 19 -2.51 -13.80 -6.46
N LEU A 20 -2.55 -12.81 -5.56
CA LEU A 20 -3.79 -12.34 -4.94
C LEU A 20 -4.72 -11.66 -5.96
N PHE A 21 -4.17 -10.85 -6.87
CA PHE A 21 -4.93 -10.19 -7.92
C PHE A 21 -5.62 -11.22 -8.82
N ARG A 22 -4.88 -12.20 -9.33
CA ARG A 22 -5.42 -13.22 -10.23
C ARG A 22 -6.51 -14.08 -9.57
N ARG A 23 -6.36 -14.40 -8.28
CA ARG A 23 -7.33 -15.27 -7.58
C ARG A 23 -8.55 -14.52 -7.04
N LEU A 24 -8.37 -13.30 -6.54
CA LEU A 24 -9.42 -12.59 -5.81
C LEU A 24 -10.04 -11.44 -6.60
N VAL A 25 -9.27 -10.76 -7.45
CA VAL A 25 -9.70 -9.53 -8.13
C VAL A 25 -10.30 -9.82 -9.51
N VAL A 26 -9.67 -10.69 -10.30
CA VAL A 26 -10.06 -10.96 -11.70
C VAL A 26 -11.44 -11.61 -11.82
N SER A 27 -11.91 -12.30 -10.80
CA SER A 27 -13.21 -12.99 -10.83
C SER A 27 -14.40 -12.06 -11.09
N ASP A 28 -14.25 -10.78 -10.76
CA ASP A 28 -15.37 -9.87 -10.57
C ASP A 28 -14.98 -8.43 -10.95
N PRO A 29 -15.64 -7.78 -11.93
CA PRO A 29 -15.25 -6.44 -12.40
C PRO A 29 -15.37 -5.36 -11.31
N LEU A 30 -16.30 -5.51 -10.36
CA LEU A 30 -16.40 -4.60 -9.22
C LEU A 30 -15.14 -4.63 -8.35
N ARG A 31 -14.54 -5.81 -8.14
CA ARG A 31 -13.32 -5.93 -7.35
C ARG A 31 -12.14 -5.22 -8.03
N ILE A 32 -12.11 -5.20 -9.37
CA ILE A 32 -11.12 -4.43 -10.13
C ILE A 32 -11.28 -2.93 -9.85
N ILE A 33 -12.52 -2.41 -9.88
CA ILE A 33 -12.80 -1.00 -9.59
C ILE A 33 -12.36 -0.63 -8.17
N LEU A 34 -12.62 -1.51 -7.19
CA LEU A 34 -12.22 -1.32 -5.81
C LEU A 34 -10.70 -1.40 -5.59
N PHE A 35 -10.02 -2.26 -6.34
CA PHE A 35 -8.57 -2.30 -6.34
C PHE A 35 -7.99 -0.95 -6.82
N VAL A 36 -8.50 -0.41 -7.93
CA VAL A 36 -8.05 0.88 -8.49
C VAL A 36 -8.38 2.05 -7.55
N LEU A 37 -9.57 2.07 -6.94
CA LEU A 37 -9.94 3.08 -5.95
C LEU A 37 -9.02 3.05 -4.72
N GLY A 38 -8.60 1.86 -4.26
CA GLY A 38 -7.62 1.72 -3.19
C GLY A 38 -6.28 2.36 -3.54
N ALA A 39 -5.77 2.12 -4.75
CA ALA A 39 -4.54 2.75 -5.23
C ALA A 39 -4.67 4.28 -5.33
N PHE A 40 -5.83 4.77 -5.79
CA PHE A 40 -6.12 6.21 -5.88
C PHE A 40 -6.12 6.90 -4.52
N PHE A 41 -6.81 6.35 -3.52
CA PHE A 41 -6.85 6.93 -2.18
C PHE A 41 -5.47 6.94 -1.52
N TRP A 42 -4.66 5.92 -1.76
CA TRP A 42 -3.27 5.91 -1.30
C TRP A 42 -2.44 7.02 -1.94
N LEU A 43 -2.54 7.21 -3.27
CA LEU A 43 -1.86 8.32 -3.96
C LEU A 43 -2.33 9.69 -3.49
N LEU A 44 -3.64 9.86 -3.27
CA LEU A 44 -4.21 11.10 -2.76
C LEU A 44 -3.64 11.43 -1.37
N SER A 45 -3.43 10.43 -0.52
CA SER A 45 -2.80 10.61 0.79
C SER A 45 -1.32 11.05 0.66
N LEU A 46 -0.56 10.51 -0.28
CA LEU A 46 0.80 10.98 -0.52
C LEU A 46 0.84 12.37 -1.15
N LEU A 47 -0.10 12.70 -2.04
CA LEU A 47 -0.17 14.01 -2.67
C LEU A 47 -0.37 15.12 -1.63
N LEU A 48 -1.35 14.93 -0.75
CA LEU A 48 -1.61 15.85 0.37
C LEU A 48 -0.42 15.93 1.34
N THR A 49 0.28 14.81 1.59
CA THR A 49 1.52 14.80 2.36
C THR A 49 2.61 15.64 1.69
N SER A 50 2.74 15.54 0.35
CA SER A 50 3.70 16.33 -0.43
C SER A 50 3.37 17.82 -0.39
N LEU A 51 2.08 18.21 -0.36
CA LEU A 51 1.68 19.60 -0.14
C LEU A 51 2.11 20.10 1.25
N LEU A 52 1.97 19.28 2.30
CA LEU A 52 2.44 19.64 3.64
C LEU A 52 3.97 19.81 3.69
N TRP A 53 4.71 19.02 2.92
CA TRP A 53 6.16 19.17 2.77
C TRP A 53 6.55 20.54 2.19
N THR A 54 5.72 21.15 1.34
CA THR A 54 6.03 22.49 0.80
C THR A 54 5.90 23.62 1.84
N VAL A 55 5.16 23.39 2.93
CA VAL A 55 4.88 24.39 3.97
C VAL A 55 5.81 24.23 5.17
N SER A 56 6.23 23.01 5.50
CA SER A 56 7.06 22.69 6.67
C SER A 56 8.29 21.90 6.26
N ASN A 57 9.45 22.23 6.83
CA ASN A 57 10.72 21.51 6.60
C ASN A 57 11.02 20.44 7.66
N ASN A 58 10.11 20.18 8.60
CA ASN A 58 10.36 19.19 9.65
C ASN A 58 10.04 17.76 9.17
N LEU A 59 11.09 17.03 8.78
CA LEU A 59 11.04 15.65 8.31
C LEU A 59 10.22 14.72 9.22
N CYS A 60 10.44 14.76 10.53
CA CYS A 60 9.73 13.89 11.48
C CYS A 60 8.24 14.20 11.50
N ALA A 61 7.87 15.49 11.50
CA ALA A 61 6.47 15.89 11.49
C ALA A 61 5.75 15.43 10.21
N ILE A 62 6.40 15.57 9.05
CA ILE A 62 5.81 15.20 7.77
C ILE A 62 5.68 13.68 7.66
N PHE A 63 6.66 12.93 8.16
CA PHE A 63 6.58 11.48 8.22
C PHE A 63 5.38 11.01 9.06
N ILE A 64 5.20 11.57 10.26
CA ILE A 64 4.04 11.25 11.11
C ILE A 64 2.72 11.66 10.43
N CYS A 65 2.68 12.85 9.81
CA CYS A 65 1.52 13.30 9.04
C CYS A 65 1.21 12.36 7.86
N SER A 66 2.23 11.81 7.19
CA SER A 66 2.05 10.88 6.08
C SER A 66 1.37 9.59 6.50
N ILE A 67 1.75 9.05 7.67
CA ILE A 67 1.15 7.84 8.23
C ILE A 67 -0.29 8.14 8.64
N LEU A 68 -0.52 9.23 9.37
CA LEU A 68 -1.85 9.65 9.79
C LEU A 68 -2.79 9.81 8.61
N LEU A 69 -2.32 10.42 7.53
CA LEU A 69 -3.13 10.69 6.37
C LEU A 69 -3.41 9.42 5.56
N GLN A 70 -2.47 8.47 5.51
CA GLN A 70 -2.71 7.13 4.94
C GLN A 70 -3.79 6.39 5.75
N GLU A 71 -3.78 6.48 7.07
CA GLU A 71 -4.83 5.87 7.93
C GLU A 71 -6.20 6.55 7.76
N VAL A 72 -6.22 7.88 7.64
CA VAL A 72 -7.45 8.64 7.34
C VAL A 72 -7.99 8.24 5.96
N ALA A 73 -7.15 8.17 4.93
CA ALA A 73 -7.56 7.75 3.60
C ALA A 73 -8.17 6.34 3.61
N ARG A 74 -7.56 5.41 4.36
CA ARG A 74 -8.08 4.04 4.55
C ARG A 74 -9.44 4.01 5.27
N SER A 75 -9.64 4.89 6.24
CA SER A 75 -10.89 5.03 6.98
C SER A 75 -12.00 5.66 6.13
N VAL A 76 -11.69 6.75 5.41
CA VAL A 76 -12.60 7.38 4.44
C VAL A 76 -13.02 6.37 3.39
N TYR A 77 -12.09 5.53 2.93
CA TYR A 77 -12.40 4.50 1.96
C TYR A 77 -13.41 3.47 2.49
N TYR A 78 -13.26 3.02 3.74
CA TYR A 78 -14.25 2.15 4.40
C TYR A 78 -15.64 2.79 4.46
N PHE A 79 -15.74 4.06 4.88
CA PHE A 79 -17.03 4.75 4.96
C PHE A 79 -17.70 4.91 3.59
N LEU A 80 -16.92 5.20 2.55
CA LEU A 80 -17.43 5.30 1.18
C LEU A 80 -18.03 3.98 0.73
N LEU A 81 -17.37 2.86 1.01
CA LEU A 81 -17.87 1.54 0.66
C LEU A 81 -19.10 1.15 1.48
N TYR A 82 -19.10 1.42 2.77
CA TYR A 82 -20.25 1.18 3.62
C TYR A 82 -21.49 1.95 3.13
N LYS A 83 -21.31 3.22 2.73
CA LYS A 83 -22.37 4.05 2.16
C LYS A 83 -22.83 3.55 0.80
N ALA A 84 -21.89 3.13 -0.06
CA ALA A 84 -22.19 2.56 -1.38
C ALA A 84 -23.00 1.26 -1.26
N GLN A 85 -22.59 0.34 -0.38
CA GLN A 85 -23.30 -0.91 -0.09
C GLN A 85 -24.71 -0.65 0.45
N SER A 86 -24.84 0.29 1.37
CA SER A 86 -26.15 0.67 1.96
C SER A 86 -27.07 1.29 0.93
N GLY A 87 -26.55 2.17 0.07
CA GLY A 87 -27.32 2.78 -1.02
C GLY A 87 -27.81 1.73 -2.02
N LEU A 88 -26.93 0.82 -2.42
CA LEU A 88 -27.26 -0.20 -3.40
C LEU A 88 -28.22 -1.26 -2.86
N THR A 89 -28.14 -1.59 -1.58
CA THR A 89 -29.10 -2.51 -0.93
C THR A 89 -30.53 -1.96 -0.98
N LYS A 90 -30.70 -0.63 -0.82
CA LYS A 90 -32.03 0.02 -0.92
C LYS A 90 -32.59 0.03 -2.34
N LEU A 91 -31.73 0.17 -3.34
CA LEU A 91 -32.15 0.15 -4.75
C LEU A 91 -32.54 -1.26 -5.23
N VAL A 92 -31.87 -2.29 -4.71
CA VAL A 92 -32.15 -3.69 -5.06
C VAL A 92 -33.45 -4.19 -4.42
N SER A 93 -33.78 -3.75 -3.20
CA SER A 93 -35.04 -4.12 -2.53
C SER A 93 -36.30 -3.61 -3.24
N ASP A 94 -36.18 -2.61 -4.12
CA ASP A 94 -37.30 -2.00 -4.85
C ASP A 94 -37.62 -2.65 -6.20
N GLY A 95 -37.02 -3.79 -6.57
CA GLY A 95 -37.62 -4.63 -7.61
C GLY A 95 -36.71 -5.38 -8.59
N THR A 96 -35.44 -5.67 -8.28
CA THR A 96 -34.65 -6.58 -9.14
C THR A 96 -33.87 -7.59 -8.31
N ASP A 97 -34.11 -8.88 -8.57
CA ASP A 97 -33.45 -10.01 -7.92
C ASP A 97 -31.98 -10.14 -8.39
N ILE A 98 -31.12 -9.22 -7.96
CA ILE A 98 -29.67 -9.28 -8.20
C ILE A 98 -29.00 -10.06 -7.06
N SER A 99 -29.48 -11.29 -6.84
CA SER A 99 -28.98 -12.21 -5.81
C SER A 99 -27.47 -12.48 -5.93
N GLY A 100 -26.92 -12.45 -7.16
CA GLY A 100 -25.48 -12.57 -7.43
C GLY A 100 -24.65 -11.39 -6.89
N PHE A 101 -25.19 -10.17 -6.91
CA PHE A 101 -24.51 -8.98 -6.40
C PHE A 101 -24.41 -9.00 -4.86
N ARG A 102 -25.43 -9.53 -4.18
CA ARG A 102 -25.47 -9.62 -2.72
C ARG A 102 -24.46 -10.64 -2.15
N LEU A 103 -24.23 -11.73 -2.87
CA LEU A 103 -23.24 -12.77 -2.51
C LEU A 103 -21.79 -12.27 -2.74
N MET A 104 -21.61 -11.40 -3.74
CA MET A 104 -20.34 -10.78 -4.12
C MET A 104 -19.78 -9.81 -3.06
N PHE A 105 -20.66 -9.08 -2.36
CA PHE A 105 -20.31 -8.26 -1.19
C PHE A 105 -20.38 -9.01 0.14
N SER A 106 -20.88 -10.26 0.14
CA SER A 106 -21.16 -11.02 1.36
C SER A 106 -19.91 -11.35 2.18
N SER A 107 -18.72 -11.33 1.56
CA SER A 107 -17.46 -11.48 2.27
C SER A 107 -16.76 -10.13 2.40
N ARG A 108 -17.17 -9.35 3.40
CA ARG A 108 -16.55 -8.08 3.79
C ARG A 108 -15.02 -8.15 3.88
N HIS A 109 -14.48 -9.28 4.33
CA HIS A 109 -13.04 -9.51 4.38
C HIS A 109 -12.40 -9.56 2.98
N VAL A 110 -13.07 -10.10 1.97
CA VAL A 110 -12.57 -10.09 0.59
C VAL A 110 -12.54 -8.65 0.06
N LEU A 111 -13.54 -7.84 0.38
CA LEU A 111 -13.53 -6.41 0.05
C LEU A 111 -12.32 -5.70 0.65
N ALA A 112 -12.06 -5.94 1.94
CA ALA A 112 -10.90 -5.39 2.65
C ALA A 112 -9.58 -5.86 2.04
N ILE A 113 -9.49 -7.13 1.65
CA ILE A 113 -8.30 -7.70 0.99
C ILE A 113 -8.03 -6.99 -0.34
N VAL A 114 -9.05 -6.85 -1.19
CA VAL A 114 -8.91 -6.21 -2.52
C VAL A 114 -8.50 -4.74 -2.39
N CYS A 115 -9.09 -4.03 -1.43
CA CYS A 115 -8.80 -2.63 -1.17
C CYS A 115 -7.39 -2.44 -0.59
N GLY A 116 -7.02 -3.27 0.39
CA GLY A 116 -5.69 -3.32 0.97
C GLY A 116 -4.61 -3.69 -0.06
N LEU A 117 -4.94 -4.58 -1.00
CA LEU A 117 -4.06 -4.97 -2.09
C LEU A 117 -3.78 -3.78 -3.01
N GLY A 118 -4.80 -2.98 -3.35
CA GLY A 118 -4.65 -1.77 -4.16
C GLY A 118 -3.72 -0.73 -3.52
N MET A 119 -3.95 -0.43 -2.23
CA MET A 119 -3.08 0.48 -1.46
C MET A 119 -1.65 -0.05 -1.36
N GLY A 120 -1.49 -1.34 -1.07
CA GLY A 120 -0.19 -1.98 -0.95
C GLY A 120 0.60 -2.02 -2.25
N VAL A 121 -0.02 -2.38 -3.37
CA VAL A 121 0.63 -2.40 -4.69
C VAL A 121 1.14 -1.01 -5.07
N MET A 122 0.34 0.03 -4.83
CA MET A 122 0.75 1.39 -5.15
C MET A 122 1.90 1.87 -4.25
N ALA A 123 1.88 1.50 -2.96
CA ALA A 123 2.97 1.75 -2.04
C ALA A 123 4.29 1.09 -2.48
N SER A 124 4.23 -0.18 -2.86
CA SER A 124 5.40 -0.92 -3.33
C SER A 124 5.88 -0.45 -4.71
N LEU A 125 5.00 0.04 -5.58
CA LEU A 125 5.40 0.69 -6.83
C LEU A 125 6.18 1.98 -6.55
N PHE A 126 5.67 2.85 -5.68
CA PHE A 126 6.35 4.11 -5.36
C PHE A 126 7.72 3.87 -4.71
N LEU A 127 7.81 2.85 -3.88
CA LEU A 127 9.05 2.41 -3.25
C LEU A 127 10.03 1.87 -4.30
N LEU A 128 9.62 0.86 -5.08
CA LEU A 128 10.50 0.14 -6.00
C LEU A 128 10.94 0.94 -7.23
N THR A 129 10.08 1.79 -7.79
CA THR A 129 10.36 2.45 -9.09
C THR A 129 11.57 3.37 -9.05
N ASN A 130 11.74 4.11 -7.94
CA ASN A 130 12.87 5.02 -7.74
C ASN A 130 14.19 4.25 -7.74
N ILE A 131 14.21 3.12 -7.06
CA ILE A 131 15.37 2.23 -7.03
C ILE A 131 15.58 1.62 -8.41
N LEU A 132 14.55 1.04 -9.03
CA LEU A 132 14.71 0.36 -10.31
C LEU A 132 15.31 1.27 -11.40
N ALA A 133 14.99 2.57 -11.37
CA ALA A 133 15.58 3.57 -12.24
C ALA A 133 17.11 3.67 -12.03
N ASP A 134 17.57 3.75 -10.78
CA ASP A 134 19.01 3.82 -10.44
C ASP A 134 19.81 2.58 -10.86
N TYR A 135 19.16 1.40 -10.95
CA TYR A 135 19.79 0.13 -11.37
C TYR A 135 19.53 -0.26 -12.83
N SER A 136 18.79 0.57 -13.59
CA SER A 136 18.54 0.31 -15.01
C SER A 136 19.75 0.64 -15.89
N ASP A 137 20.66 1.49 -15.39
CA ASP A 137 21.96 1.77 -16.02
C ASP A 137 22.98 0.66 -15.73
N ASP A 138 24.06 0.60 -16.52
CA ASP A 138 25.13 -0.43 -16.45
C ASP A 138 26.02 -0.36 -15.18
N GLY A 139 25.55 0.30 -14.11
CA GLY A 139 26.26 0.40 -12.83
C GLY A 139 25.85 -0.69 -11.84
N VAL A 140 26.82 -1.43 -11.31
CA VAL A 140 26.62 -2.30 -10.14
C VAL A 140 26.90 -1.50 -8.87
N VAL A 141 26.06 -1.69 -7.85
CA VAL A 141 26.22 -1.05 -6.56
C VAL A 141 27.37 -1.65 -5.77
N GLY A 142 28.18 -0.79 -5.17
CA GLY A 142 29.34 -1.18 -4.36
C GLY A 142 30.65 -0.54 -4.81
N LEU A 143 30.77 -0.04 -6.04
CA LEU A 143 31.99 0.65 -6.47
C LEU A 143 32.25 1.87 -5.57
N PRO A 144 33.38 1.93 -4.84
CA PRO A 144 33.71 3.10 -4.04
C PRO A 144 33.75 4.33 -4.96
N SER A 145 33.08 5.40 -4.53
CA SER A 145 33.07 6.70 -5.22
C SER A 145 34.45 7.35 -5.39
N GLU A 146 35.51 6.66 -4.98
CA GLU A 146 36.91 7.09 -5.03
C GLU A 146 37.58 6.80 -6.39
N ILE A 147 37.02 5.91 -7.24
CA ILE A 147 37.67 5.54 -8.52
C ILE A 147 37.34 6.52 -9.66
N TYR A 148 36.24 7.28 -9.57
CA TYR A 148 35.92 8.36 -10.52
C TYR A 148 35.81 9.69 -9.78
N GLY A 149 36.87 10.49 -9.86
CA GLY A 149 37.01 11.82 -9.27
C GLY A 149 36.07 12.88 -9.89
N ASN A 150 34.77 12.66 -9.84
CA ASN A 150 33.77 13.69 -10.12
C ASN A 150 32.58 13.51 -9.16
N GLY A 151 32.74 14.06 -7.95
CA GLY A 151 31.81 13.95 -6.83
C GLY A 151 30.56 14.82 -6.99
N SER A 152 29.76 14.65 -8.04
CA SER A 152 28.60 15.51 -8.28
C SER A 152 27.29 14.82 -8.65
N THR A 153 27.14 13.48 -8.56
CA THR A 153 25.85 12.89 -8.98
C THR A 153 25.41 11.56 -8.40
N LYS A 154 25.85 11.12 -7.22
CA LYS A 154 25.16 9.99 -6.54
C LYS A 154 25.03 10.24 -5.04
N THR A 155 23.79 10.40 -4.59
CA THR A 155 23.38 10.78 -3.22
C THR A 155 23.38 9.62 -2.23
N VAL A 156 23.66 8.39 -2.69
CA VAL A 156 23.69 7.19 -1.85
C VAL A 156 25.12 6.64 -1.81
N LYS A 157 25.81 6.84 -0.67
CA LYS A 157 27.08 6.16 -0.37
C LYS A 157 26.80 4.68 -0.13
N LEU A 158 26.89 3.87 -1.18
CA LEU A 158 26.75 2.41 -1.07
C LEU A 158 28.14 1.80 -0.93
N ARG A 159 28.37 1.03 0.13
CA ARG A 159 29.64 0.38 0.45
C ARG A 159 29.73 -0.94 -0.32
N ASP A 160 30.93 -1.51 -0.52
CA ASP A 160 31.12 -2.82 -1.19
C ASP A 160 30.27 -3.96 -0.58
N ASN A 161 29.86 -3.83 0.69
CA ASN A 161 29.00 -4.80 1.38
C ASN A 161 27.50 -4.71 1.00
N ASP A 162 27.08 -3.71 0.22
CA ASP A 162 25.66 -3.43 -0.07
C ASP A 162 25.19 -4.03 -1.41
N ALA A 163 25.95 -4.96 -2.01
CA ALA A 163 25.62 -5.57 -3.31
C ALA A 163 24.22 -6.23 -3.37
N TYR A 164 23.70 -6.69 -2.22
CA TYR A 164 22.38 -7.33 -2.10
C TYR A 164 21.23 -6.35 -1.81
N PHE A 165 21.51 -5.05 -1.73
CA PHE A 165 20.53 -4.01 -1.41
C PHE A 165 19.23 -4.06 -2.25
N PRO A 166 19.27 -4.27 -3.58
CA PRO A 166 18.05 -4.39 -4.41
C PRO A 166 17.16 -5.57 -4.04
N ILE A 167 17.77 -6.69 -3.62
CA ILE A 167 17.04 -7.91 -3.24
C ILE A 167 16.32 -7.67 -1.92
N TYR A 168 16.99 -7.10 -0.93
CA TYR A 168 16.36 -6.74 0.35
C TYR A 168 15.20 -5.77 0.13
N TYR A 169 15.39 -4.78 -0.73
CA TYR A 169 14.35 -3.80 -1.01
C TYR A 169 13.15 -4.41 -1.75
N SER A 170 13.40 -5.29 -2.72
CA SER A 170 12.35 -6.07 -3.38
C SER A 170 11.58 -6.94 -2.39
N LEU A 171 12.26 -7.57 -1.42
CA LEU A 171 11.63 -8.37 -0.39
C LEU A 171 10.76 -7.48 0.53
N SER A 172 11.29 -6.34 0.96
CA SER A 172 10.55 -5.35 1.76
C SER A 172 9.32 -4.84 1.02
N CYS A 173 9.38 -4.60 -0.28
CA CYS A 173 8.21 -4.25 -1.10
C CYS A 173 7.15 -5.36 -1.09
N SER A 174 7.56 -6.63 -1.17
CA SER A 174 6.64 -7.76 -1.10
C SER A 174 5.93 -7.81 0.25
N PHE A 175 6.66 -7.62 1.36
CA PHE A 175 6.08 -7.55 2.70
C PHE A 175 5.19 -6.33 2.89
N LEU A 176 5.57 -5.18 2.35
CA LEU A 176 4.79 -3.94 2.42
C LEU A 176 3.40 -4.14 1.79
N THR A 177 3.31 -4.84 0.66
CA THR A 177 2.00 -5.15 0.06
C THR A 177 1.14 -6.03 0.96
N LEU A 178 1.72 -7.08 1.54
CA LEU A 178 1.01 -8.01 2.42
C LEU A 178 0.59 -7.35 3.72
N PHE A 179 1.45 -6.52 4.31
CA PHE A 179 1.11 -5.75 5.50
C PHE A 179 -0.01 -4.76 5.23
N ASN A 180 -0.03 -4.07 4.08
CA ASN A 180 -1.15 -3.21 3.72
C ASN A 180 -2.47 -3.98 3.60
N VAL A 181 -2.44 -5.20 3.07
CA VAL A 181 -3.61 -6.10 3.02
C VAL A 181 -4.07 -6.46 4.42
N LEU A 182 -3.20 -7.04 5.25
CA LEU A 182 -3.51 -7.48 6.61
C LEU A 182 -4.00 -6.32 7.48
N TRP A 183 -3.34 -5.18 7.35
CA TRP A 183 -3.68 -3.96 8.05
C TRP A 183 -5.08 -3.46 7.69
N THR A 184 -5.43 -3.46 6.41
CA THR A 184 -6.76 -3.03 5.96
C THR A 184 -7.85 -3.96 6.48
N ILE A 185 -7.59 -5.27 6.54
CA ILE A 185 -8.52 -6.24 7.14
C ILE A 185 -8.73 -5.92 8.63
N ASN A 186 -7.65 -5.72 9.39
CA ASN A 186 -7.72 -5.45 10.83
C ASN A 186 -8.41 -4.11 11.14
N LEU A 187 -8.04 -3.05 10.41
CA LEU A 187 -8.62 -1.72 10.61
C LEU A 187 -10.11 -1.73 10.30
N TRP A 188 -10.51 -2.37 9.19
CA TRP A 188 -11.92 -2.46 8.85
C TRP A 188 -12.65 -3.29 9.90
N ASP A 189 -12.16 -4.49 10.26
CA ASP A 189 -12.78 -5.31 11.31
C ASP A 189 -13.00 -4.52 12.61
N GLY A 190 -11.98 -3.77 13.04
CA GLY A 190 -12.04 -2.85 14.18
C GLY A 190 -13.10 -1.75 14.02
N LEU A 191 -13.14 -1.06 12.89
CA LEU A 191 -14.13 0.02 12.62
C LEU A 191 -15.58 -0.47 12.69
N HIS A 192 -15.84 -1.71 12.27
CA HIS A 192 -17.19 -2.26 12.31
C HIS A 192 -17.61 -2.71 13.71
N LYS A 193 -16.67 -3.33 14.44
CA LYS A 193 -16.90 -3.63 15.86
C LYS A 193 -17.19 -2.35 16.64
N TYR A 194 -16.45 -1.27 16.38
CA TYR A 194 -16.67 0.05 16.97
C TYR A 194 -18.06 0.62 16.65
N PHE A 195 -18.53 0.48 15.41
CA PHE A 195 -19.84 1.02 15.01
C PHE A 195 -21.03 0.20 15.55
N HIS A 196 -20.84 -1.09 15.87
CA HIS A 196 -21.92 -1.99 16.28
C HIS A 196 -21.91 -2.36 17.78
N ASN A 197 -20.77 -2.26 18.47
CA ASN A 197 -20.64 -2.48 19.91
C ASN A 197 -19.92 -1.30 20.57
N SER A 198 -20.53 -0.72 21.60
CA SER A 198 -19.94 0.32 22.44
C SER A 198 -18.90 -0.29 23.39
N ILE A 199 -17.63 -0.40 22.96
CA ILE A 199 -16.34 -0.59 23.71
C ILE A 199 -15.24 -0.81 22.66
N ASP A 200 -14.00 -0.31 22.71
CA ASP A 200 -13.31 0.76 23.43
C ASP A 200 -12.28 1.33 22.43
N SER A 201 -12.08 2.65 22.45
CA SER A 201 -11.07 3.37 21.66
C SER A 201 -9.61 2.93 21.89
N THR A 202 -9.39 2.02 22.84
CA THR A 202 -8.10 1.47 23.26
C THR A 202 -7.54 0.40 22.33
N ILE A 203 -8.39 -0.38 21.64
CA ILE A 203 -7.91 -1.40 20.68
C ILE A 203 -7.46 -0.75 19.37
N LEU A 204 -8.17 0.30 18.94
CA LEU A 204 -7.78 1.11 17.78
C LEU A 204 -6.46 1.87 18.05
N SER A 205 -6.25 2.35 19.28
CA SER A 205 -4.99 2.98 19.68
C SER A 205 -3.83 1.99 19.78
N ILE A 206 -4.05 0.76 20.24
CA ILE A 206 -3.03 -0.32 20.27
C ILE A 206 -2.63 -0.73 18.85
N ILE A 207 -3.61 -0.83 17.94
CA ILE A 207 -3.38 -1.09 16.52
C ILE A 207 -2.53 0.05 15.94
N PHE A 208 -2.91 1.32 16.16
CA PHE A 208 -2.15 2.50 15.73
C PHE A 208 -0.72 2.57 16.32
N ILE A 209 -0.53 2.14 17.58
CA ILE A 209 0.78 2.01 18.24
C ILE A 209 1.63 0.90 17.59
N LEU A 210 1.02 -0.20 17.13
CA LEU A 210 1.71 -1.25 16.38
C LEU A 210 2.17 -0.79 15.00
N THR A 211 1.43 0.10 14.31
CA THR A 211 1.90 0.77 13.09
C THR A 211 3.10 1.67 13.36
N PHE A 212 3.11 2.36 14.50
CA PHE A 212 4.20 3.22 14.93
C PHE A 212 5.49 2.44 15.21
N ILE A 213 5.38 1.22 15.75
CA ILE A 213 6.53 0.35 16.07
C ILE A 213 7.06 -0.38 14.83
N PHE A 214 6.20 -0.87 13.94
CA PHE A 214 6.64 -1.66 12.77
C PHE A 214 7.05 -0.84 11.55
N HIS A 215 6.58 0.42 11.41
CA HIS A 215 7.01 1.28 10.30
C HIS A 215 8.27 2.10 10.63
N GLY A 216 8.69 2.12 11.90
CA GLY A 216 9.83 2.90 12.43
C GLY A 216 11.14 2.12 12.65
N THR A 217 11.23 0.88 12.18
CA THR A 217 12.46 0.05 12.20
C THR A 217 12.75 -0.49 10.82
#